data_AF-A0A4R8SRI3-F1
#
_entry.id   AF-A0A4R8SRI3-F1
#
_cell.length_a   1.000
_cell.length_b   1.000
_cell.length_c   1.000
_cell.angle_alpha   90.00
_cell.angle_beta   90.00
_cell.angle_gamma   90.00
#
_symmetry.space_group_name_H-M   'P 1'
#
loop_
_entity.id
_entity.type
_entity.pdbx_description
1 polymer ?
#
loop_
_entity_poly.entity_id
_entity_poly.type
_entity_poly.pdbx_seq_one_letter_code
_entity_poly.pdbx_strand_id
1 'polypeptide(L)'
;MNTLLDGISGALVLCGSVLALTAAIGVVRFPDTLARMHAASKPQVLGLLLVLAGAALRLRGHADVSMIVLAGLFTIITAPVVAHRVARLAYHERSVRDDLMTTDELER
;
A
#
# COMPACT_ATOMS: atom_id res chain seq x y z
N MET A 1 14.31 25.21 -13.67
CA MET A 1 13.12 24.41 -14.04
C MET A 1 13.59 23.32 -14.98
N ASN A 2 13.82 22.11 -14.46
CA ASN A 2 14.41 21.02 -15.24
C ASN A 2 13.26 20.18 -15.81
N THR A 3 12.83 20.46 -17.03
CA THR A 3 11.68 19.80 -17.70
C THR A 3 11.72 18.27 -17.63
N LEU A 4 12.93 17.69 -17.66
CA LEU A 4 13.15 16.26 -17.42
C LEU A 4 12.70 15.78 -16.03
N LEU A 5 12.99 16.55 -14.96
CA LEU A 5 12.58 16.20 -13.59
C LEU A 5 11.07 16.32 -13.41
N ASP A 6 10.44 17.32 -14.04
CA ASP A 6 8.98 17.47 -14.01
C ASP A 6 8.28 16.29 -14.73
N GLY A 7 8.83 15.85 -15.86
CA GLY A 7 8.33 14.66 -16.57
C GLY A 7 8.45 13.38 -15.74
N ILE A 8 9.60 13.15 -15.10
CA ILE A 8 9.83 11.98 -14.23
C ILE A 8 8.91 12.03 -13.00
N SER A 9 8.78 13.19 -12.36
CA SER A 9 7.89 13.38 -11.21
C SER A 9 6.43 13.07 -11.58
N GLY A 10 5.96 13.60 -12.72
CA GLY A 10 4.62 13.34 -13.23
C GLY A 10 4.37 11.86 -13.51
N ALA A 11 5.33 11.17 -14.14
CA ALA A 11 5.23 9.73 -14.41
C ALA A 11 5.16 8.91 -13.11
N LEU A 12 5.97 9.24 -12.11
CA LEU A 12 5.95 8.58 -10.79
C LEU A 12 4.60 8.75 -10.09
N VAL A 13 4.06 9.97 -10.08
CA VAL A 13 2.77 10.27 -9.44
C VAL A 13 1.63 9.56 -10.17
N LEU A 14 1.63 9.55 -11.50
CA LEU A 14 0.61 8.85 -12.28
C LEU A 14 0.65 7.33 -12.05
N CYS A 15 1.83 6.71 -12.15
CA CYS A 15 1.99 5.28 -11.86
C CYS A 15 1.56 4.94 -10.43
N GLY A 16 1.97 5.75 -9.44
CA GLY A 16 1.57 5.57 -8.05
C GLY A 16 0.06 5.69 -7.83
N SER A 17 -0.59 6.62 -8.54
CA SER A 17 -2.05 6.80 -8.48
C SER A 17 -2.81 5.63 -9.10
N VAL A 18 -2.33 5.07 -10.21
CA VAL A 18 -2.93 3.87 -10.82
C VAL A 18 -2.81 2.65 -9.90
N LEU A 19 -1.68 2.51 -9.19
CA LEU A 19 -1.51 1.45 -8.20
C LEU A 19 -2.47 1.63 -7.01
N ALA A 20 -2.64 2.85 -6.51
CA ALA A 20 -3.60 3.15 -5.45
C ALA A 20 -5.06 2.87 -5.89
N LEU A 21 -5.41 3.22 -7.13
CA LEU A 21 -6.72 2.90 -7.69
C LEU A 21 -6.93 1.38 -7.79
N THR A 22 -5.91 0.64 -8.23
CA THR A 22 -5.96 -0.83 -8.32
C THR A 22 -6.12 -1.46 -6.94
N ALA A 23 -5.45 -0.92 -5.91
CA ALA A 23 -5.62 -1.35 -4.52
C ALA A 23 -7.07 -1.14 -4.04
N ALA A 24 -7.64 0.04 -4.29
CA ALA A 24 -9.03 0.35 -3.92
C ALA A 24 -10.03 -0.58 -4.62
N ILE A 25 -9.84 -0.83 -5.93
CA ILE A 25 -10.67 -1.79 -6.68
C ILE A 25 -10.52 -3.20 -6.10
N GLY A 26 -9.30 -3.62 -5.78
CA GLY A 26 -9.03 -4.92 -5.17
C GLY A 26 -9.78 -5.11 -3.84
N VAL A 27 -9.81 -4.09 -2.99
CA VAL A 27 -10.55 -4.11 -1.72
C VAL A 27 -12.06 -4.30 -1.90
N VAL A 28 -12.64 -3.78 -2.98
CA VAL A 28 -14.08 -3.94 -3.27
C VAL A 28 -14.38 -5.25 -3.99
N ARG A 29 -13.46 -5.71 -4.85
CA ARG A 29 -13.63 -6.90 -5.70
C ARG A 29 -13.40 -8.20 -4.94
N PHE A 30 -12.46 -8.24 -4.00
CA PHE A 30 -12.10 -9.49 -3.34
C PHE A 30 -13.13 -9.85 -2.24
N PRO A 31 -13.67 -11.07 -2.26
CA PRO A 31 -14.70 -11.47 -1.31
C PRO A 31 -14.13 -12.03 0.01
N ASP A 32 -12.82 -12.31 0.10
CA ASP A 32 -12.17 -12.85 1.32
C ASP A 32 -11.32 -11.78 2.03
N THR A 33 -11.32 -11.76 3.37
CA THR A 33 -10.66 -10.72 4.18
C THR A 33 -9.14 -10.73 4.01
N LEU A 34 -8.51 -11.91 3.91
CA LEU A 34 -7.07 -12.03 3.68
C LEU A 34 -6.70 -11.62 2.25
N ALA A 35 -7.51 -12.01 1.26
CA ALA A 35 -7.33 -11.58 -0.13
C ALA A 35 -7.49 -10.04 -0.27
N ARG A 36 -8.45 -9.43 0.43
CA ARG A 36 -8.64 -7.97 0.48
C ARG A 36 -7.43 -7.28 1.12
N MET A 37 -6.90 -7.80 2.22
CA MET A 37 -5.68 -7.27 2.83
C MET A 37 -4.47 -7.34 1.90
N HIS A 38 -4.34 -8.43 1.13
CA HIS A 38 -3.25 -8.57 0.18
C HIS A 38 -3.31 -7.51 -0.93
N ALA A 39 -4.51 -7.34 -1.48
CA ALA A 39 -4.79 -6.34 -2.50
C ALA A 39 -4.72 -4.90 -1.97
N ALA A 40 -5.02 -4.69 -0.68
CA ALA A 40 -4.96 -3.38 -0.03
C ALA A 40 -3.55 -2.97 0.38
N SER A 41 -2.66 -3.91 0.71
CA SER A 41 -1.37 -3.59 1.31
C SER A 41 -0.27 -3.44 0.26
N LYS A 42 -0.12 -4.41 -0.65
CA LYS A 42 1.00 -4.44 -1.61
C LYS A 42 0.96 -3.30 -2.63
N PRO A 43 -0.13 -3.09 -3.40
CA PRO A 43 -0.16 -2.04 -4.40
C PRO A 43 -0.28 -0.65 -3.76
N GLN A 44 -0.94 -0.54 -2.59
CA GLN A 44 -1.10 0.74 -1.89
C GLN A 44 0.22 1.29 -1.35
N VAL A 45 1.02 0.45 -0.67
CA VAL A 45 2.30 0.91 -0.11
C VAL A 45 3.26 1.29 -1.24
N LEU A 46 3.36 0.48 -2.30
CA LEU A 46 4.16 0.82 -3.48
C LEU A 46 3.65 2.08 -4.19
N GLY A 47 2.34 2.21 -4.36
CA GLY A 47 1.71 3.37 -4.98
C GLY A 47 2.01 4.66 -4.22
N LEU A 48 1.86 4.64 -2.89
CA LEU A 48 2.16 5.78 -2.03
C LEU A 48 3.65 6.14 -2.07
N LEU A 49 4.55 5.15 -2.02
CA LEU A 49 5.99 5.40 -2.12
C LEU A 49 6.38 6.03 -3.47
N LEU A 50 5.74 5.62 -4.58
CA LEU A 50 5.96 6.24 -5.89
C LEU A 50 5.50 7.70 -5.92
N VAL A 51 4.32 8.00 -5.35
CA VAL A 51 3.82 9.38 -5.27
C VAL A 51 4.74 10.25 -4.40
N LEU A 52 5.16 9.74 -3.23
CA LEU A 52 6.08 10.44 -2.33
C LEU A 52 7.45 10.67 -2.98
N ALA A 53 7.97 9.71 -3.74
CA ALA A 53 9.21 9.87 -4.49
C ALA A 53 9.07 10.94 -5.58
N GLY A 54 7.95 10.97 -6.31
CA GLY A 54 7.65 12.03 -7.29
C GLY A 54 7.56 13.42 -6.65
N ALA A 55 6.92 13.52 -5.49
CA ALA A 55 6.82 14.76 -4.71
C ALA A 55 8.19 15.21 -4.17
N ALA A 56 9.00 14.29 -3.65
CA ALA A 56 10.35 14.57 -3.15
C ALA A 56 11.28 15.10 -4.25
N LEU A 57 11.16 14.59 -5.49
CA LEU A 57 11.90 15.11 -6.64
C LEU A 57 11.52 16.54 -6.98
N ARG A 58 10.24 16.91 -6.81
CA ARG A 58 9.73 18.24 -7.14
C ARG A 58 10.04 19.27 -6.05
N LEU A 59 10.06 18.86 -4.78
CA LEU A 59 10.33 19.72 -3.63
C LEU A 59 11.81 19.73 -3.21
N ARG A 60 12.73 19.24 -4.06
CA ARG A 60 14.18 19.21 -3.76
C ARG A 60 14.67 20.57 -3.22
N GLY A 61 15.29 20.54 -2.05
CA GLY A 61 15.82 21.73 -1.37
C GLY A 61 14.86 22.44 -0.41
N HIS A 62 13.61 21.97 -0.29
CA HIS A 62 12.65 22.48 0.69
C HIS A 62 12.64 21.63 1.96
N ALA A 63 12.28 22.25 3.10
CA ALA A 63 12.18 21.56 4.39
C ALA A 63 11.18 20.38 4.36
N ASP A 64 10.18 20.44 3.49
CA ASP A 64 9.12 19.45 3.33
C ASP A 64 9.61 18.06 2.88
N VAL A 65 10.81 17.98 2.27
CA VAL A 65 11.39 16.68 1.87
C VAL A 65 11.59 15.76 3.08
N SER A 66 11.98 16.32 4.22
CA SER A 66 12.15 15.56 5.47
C SER A 66 10.82 14.93 5.93
N MET A 67 9.72 15.66 5.77
CA MET A 67 8.38 15.21 6.14
C MET A 67 7.86 14.12 5.18
N ILE A 68 8.16 14.24 3.87
CA ILE A 68 7.84 13.22 2.86
C ILE A 68 8.58 11.91 3.17
N VAL A 69 9.87 11.98 3.51
CA VAL A 69 10.67 10.80 3.89
C VAL A 69 10.10 10.16 5.15
N LEU A 70 9.76 10.97 6.16
CA LEU A 70 9.17 10.48 7.41
C LEU A 70 7.82 9.78 7.16
N ALA A 71 6.97 10.35 6.31
CA ALA A 71 5.70 9.73 5.91
C ALA A 71 5.88 8.38 5.21
N GLY A 72 6.88 8.28 4.32
CA GLY A 72 7.23 7.02 3.65
C GLY A 72 7.72 5.96 4.62
N LEU A 73 8.61 6.34 5.54
CA LEU A 73 9.11 5.44 6.59
C LEU A 73 7.99 4.96 7.51
N PHE A 74 7.12 5.88 7.95
CA PHE A 74 5.98 5.54 8.80
C PHE A 74 5.03 4.57 8.10
N THR A 75 4.75 4.79 6.81
CA THR A 75 3.93 3.88 6.00
C THR A 75 4.51 2.46 5.97
N ILE A 76 5.82 2.32 5.73
CA ILE A 76 6.49 1.01 5.66
C ILE A 76 6.42 0.27 7.00
N ILE A 77 6.49 0.98 8.12
CA ILE A 77 6.40 0.39 9.46
C ILE A 77 4.95 0.07 9.83
N THR A 78 4.01 0.98 9.56
CA THR A 78 2.60 0.84 9.95
C THR A 78 1.87 -0.21 9.12
N ALA A 79 2.15 -0.30 7.82
CA ALA A 79 1.48 -1.25 6.92
C ALA A 79 1.55 -2.72 7.39
N PRO A 80 2.71 -3.29 7.75
CA PRO A 80 2.79 -4.68 8.24
C PRO A 80 2.13 -4.86 9.61
N VAL A 81 2.20 -3.85 10.49
CA VAL A 81 1.53 -3.92 11.81
C VAL A 81 0.02 -3.98 11.65
N VAL A 82 -0.55 -3.12 10.79
CA VAL A 82 -1.98 -3.14 10.46
C VAL A 82 -2.36 -4.47 9.81
N ALA A 83 -1.60 -4.92 8.81
CA ALA A 83 -1.85 -6.19 8.14
C ALA A 83 -1.87 -7.37 9.13
N HIS A 84 -0.91 -7.42 10.07
CA HIS A 84 -0.85 -8.48 11.07
C HIS A 84 -2.01 -8.42 12.08
N ARG A 85 -2.43 -7.21 12.50
CA ARG A 85 -3.58 -7.05 13.41
C ARG A 85 -4.90 -7.46 12.73
N VAL A 86 -5.10 -7.04 11.48
CA VAL A 86 -6.30 -7.40 10.70
C VAL A 86 -6.29 -8.90 10.39
N ALA A 87 -5.14 -9.50 10.08
CA ALA A 87 -5.02 -10.95 9.88
C ALA A 87 -5.51 -11.76 11.08
N ARG A 88 -5.04 -11.41 12.29
CA ARG A 88 -5.48 -12.13 13.51
C ARG A 88 -6.96 -11.91 13.81
N LEU A 89 -7.48 -10.71 13.60
CA LEU A 89 -8.89 -10.42 13.82
C LEU A 89 -9.75 -11.22 12.85
N ALA A 90 -9.37 -11.24 11.57
CA ALA A 90 -10.07 -11.96 10.51
C ALA A 90 -10.15 -13.46 10.81
N TYR A 91 -9.04 -14.04 11.28
CA TYR A 91 -8.96 -15.44 11.71
C TYR A 91 -9.87 -15.71 12.92
N HIS A 92 -9.86 -14.83 13.92
CA HIS A 92 -10.66 -15.00 15.14
C HIS A 92 -12.17 -14.88 14.90
N GLU A 93 -12.58 -14.01 13.97
CA GLU A 93 -13.99 -13.82 13.58
C GLU A 93 -14.52 -14.91 12.63
N ARG A 94 -13.71 -15.92 12.26
CA ARG A 94 -14.02 -16.89 11.17
C ARG A 94 -14.51 -16.18 9.89
N SER A 95 -14.03 -14.96 9.67
CA SER A 95 -14.30 -14.17 8.46
C SER A 95 -13.42 -14.60 7.29
N VAL A 96 -12.48 -15.52 7.55
CA VAL A 96 -11.71 -16.21 6.54
C VAL A 96 -12.59 -17.32 5.97
N ARG A 97 -12.71 -17.35 4.65
CA ARG A 97 -13.61 -18.31 4.00
C ARG A 97 -12.92 -19.67 3.90
N ASP A 98 -13.33 -20.60 4.77
CA ASP A 98 -12.78 -21.97 4.85
C ASP A 98 -12.80 -22.70 3.49
N ASP A 99 -13.81 -22.45 2.64
CA ASP A 99 -13.93 -23.03 1.30
C ASP A 99 -12.78 -22.67 0.33
N LEU A 100 -11.99 -21.64 0.64
CA LEU A 100 -10.81 -21.24 -0.15
C LEU A 100 -9.49 -21.72 0.46
N MET A 101 -9.52 -22.33 1.64
CA MET A 101 -8.34 -22.75 2.39
C MET A 101 -8.12 -24.26 2.17
N THR A 102 -7.17 -24.61 1.29
CA THR A 102 -6.86 -26.03 1.00
C THR A 102 -6.26 -26.75 2.21
N THR A 103 -5.58 -26.02 3.09
CA THR A 103 -4.92 -26.55 4.30
C THR A 103 -4.92 -25.47 5.37
N ASP A 104 -5.45 -25.79 6.56
CA ASP A 104 -5.27 -24.97 7.76
C ASP A 104 -4.34 -25.70 8.74
N GLU A 105 -3.11 -25.20 8.85
CA GLU A 105 -2.08 -25.75 9.76
C GLU A 105 -2.19 -25.13 11.17
N LEU A 106 -3.06 -24.13 11.38
CA LEU A 106 -3.25 -23.43 12.65
C LEU A 106 -4.32 -24.09 13.54
N GLU A 107 -5.12 -25.01 12.99
CA GLU A 107 -6.16 -25.75 13.72
C GLU A 107 -5.62 -27.01 14.44
N ARG A 108 -4.30 -27.25 14.39
CA ARG A 108 -3.64 -28.45 14.95
C ARG A 108 -3.30 -28.36 16.44
#